data_AF-A0A084UD18-F1
#
_entry.id   AF-A0A084UD18-F1
#
_cell.length_a   1.000
_cell.length_b   1.000
_cell.length_c   1.000
_cell.angle_alpha   90.00
_cell.angle_beta   90.00
_cell.angle_gamma   90.00
#
_symmetry.space_group_name_H-M   'P 1'
#
loop_
_entity.id
_entity.type
_entity.pdbx_description
1 polymer ?
#
loop_
_entity_poly.entity_id
_entity_poly.type
_entity_poly.pdbx_seq_one_letter_code
_entity_poly.pdbx_strand_id
1 'polypeptide(L)'
;MAKSYEQRLEEQRLRQKALRERKLRERSPHRDDIARMLLHVIVRQSVKAGSYEKLDRAMDLVTRELVAQGFDKRKTEQVIEEIIERHEQGWQPRHRTHILREKWRAEEDAAPVEDGDDEV
;
A
#
# COMPACT_ATOMS: atom_id res chain seq x y z
N MET A 1 24.76 -20.58 27.22
CA MET A 1 24.16 -19.32 27.70
C MET A 1 22.98 -18.98 26.79
N ALA A 2 21.75 -18.96 27.30
CA ALA A 2 20.59 -18.55 26.51
C ALA A 2 20.64 -17.02 26.29
N LYS A 3 20.43 -16.56 25.05
CA LYS A 3 20.39 -15.13 24.72
C LYS A 3 19.32 -14.41 25.55
N SER A 4 19.66 -13.24 26.06
CA SER A 4 18.73 -12.40 26.82
C SER A 4 17.56 -11.93 25.94
N TYR A 5 16.46 -11.53 26.57
CA TYR A 5 15.29 -11.02 25.86
C TYR A 5 15.64 -9.80 24.98
N GLU A 6 16.47 -8.90 25.50
CA GLU A 6 16.92 -7.70 24.77
C GLU A 6 17.75 -8.06 23.55
N GLN A 7 18.67 -9.02 23.67
CA GLN A 7 19.48 -9.51 22.55
C GLN A 7 18.61 -10.13 21.44
N ARG A 8 17.53 -10.84 21.81
CA ARG A 8 16.60 -11.41 20.83
C ARG A 8 15.78 -10.33 20.12
N LEU A 9 15.34 -9.30 20.85
CA LEU A 9 14.55 -8.20 20.30
C LEU A 9 15.39 -7.35 19.33
N GLU A 10 16.66 -7.09 19.68
CA GLU A 10 17.58 -6.35 18.83
C GLU A 10 17.90 -7.13 17.54
N GLU A 11 18.19 -8.43 17.65
CA GLU A 11 18.38 -9.30 16.48
C GLU A 11 17.14 -9.33 15.59
N GLN A 12 15.95 -9.40 16.18
CA GLN A 12 14.68 -9.38 15.44
C GLN A 12 14.50 -8.03 14.72
N ARG A 13 14.83 -6.92 15.38
CA ARG A 13 14.75 -5.57 14.78
C ARG A 13 15.70 -5.44 13.60
N LEU A 14 16.95 -5.89 13.75
CA LEU A 14 17.94 -5.88 12.67
C LEU A 14 17.51 -6.75 11.48
N ARG A 15 17.00 -7.97 11.73
CA ARG A 15 16.45 -8.84 10.69
C ARG A 15 15.28 -8.21 9.96
N GLN A 16 14.34 -7.60 10.68
CA GLN A 16 13.21 -6.91 10.06
C GLN A 16 13.65 -5.70 9.25
N LYS A 17 14.66 -4.95 9.72
CA LYS A 17 15.22 -3.81 8.98
C LYS A 17 15.82 -4.27 7.65
N ALA A 18 16.69 -5.28 7.67
CA ALA A 18 17.32 -5.82 6.47
C ALA A 18 16.28 -6.38 5.47
N LEU A 19 15.23 -7.03 5.97
CA LEU A 19 14.13 -7.53 5.13
C LEU A 19 13.33 -6.39 4.49
N ARG A 20 13.08 -5.28 5.21
CA ARG A 20 12.43 -4.09 4.66
C ARG A 20 13.29 -3.41 3.59
N GLU A 21 14.60 -3.27 3.85
CA GLU A 21 15.55 -2.69 2.88
C GLU A 21 15.67 -3.54 1.62
N ARG A 22 15.71 -4.87 1.75
CA ARG A 22 15.74 -5.77 0.58
C ARG A 22 14.47 -5.64 -0.25
N LYS A 23 13.29 -5.71 0.39
CA LYS A 23 12.00 -5.53 -0.29
C LYS A 23 11.86 -4.17 -0.95
N LEU A 24 12.46 -3.13 -0.35
CA LEU A 24 12.51 -1.80 -0.93
C LEU A 24 13.34 -1.80 -2.22
N ARG A 25 14.56 -2.35 -2.20
CA ARG A 25 15.40 -2.48 -3.40
C ARG A 25 14.71 -3.30 -4.50
N GLU A 26 14.03 -4.37 -4.11
CA GLU A 26 13.24 -5.22 -5.02
C GLU A 26 11.93 -4.55 -5.49
N ARG A 27 11.62 -3.33 -5.03
CA ARG A 27 10.37 -2.58 -5.29
C ARG A 27 9.11 -3.44 -5.09
N SER A 28 9.19 -4.40 -4.18
CA SER A 28 8.16 -5.42 -4.00
C SER A 28 6.99 -4.87 -3.19
N PRO A 29 5.74 -5.01 -3.68
CA PRO A 29 4.57 -4.56 -2.93
C PRO A 29 4.38 -5.39 -1.66
N HIS A 30 3.97 -4.73 -0.59
CA HIS A 30 3.51 -5.38 0.62
C HIS A 30 2.06 -5.85 0.46
N ARG A 31 1.62 -6.81 1.29
CA ARG A 31 0.23 -7.28 1.33
C ARG A 31 -0.78 -6.14 1.44
N ASP A 32 -0.45 -5.15 2.27
CA ASP A 32 -1.26 -3.94 2.47
C ASP A 32 -1.31 -3.04 1.22
N ASP A 33 -0.20 -2.94 0.46
CA ASP A 33 -0.20 -2.17 -0.78
C ASP A 33 -1.12 -2.82 -1.83
N ILE A 34 -1.10 -4.16 -1.90
CA ILE A 34 -1.99 -4.93 -2.78
C ILE A 34 -3.44 -4.77 -2.34
N ALA A 35 -3.73 -4.92 -1.04
CA ALA A 35 -5.09 -4.78 -0.52
C ALA A 35 -5.67 -3.39 -0.80
N ARG A 36 -4.88 -2.33 -0.56
CA ARG A 36 -5.28 -0.94 -0.84
C ARG A 36 -5.53 -0.71 -2.32
N MET A 37 -4.65 -1.21 -3.20
CA MET A 37 -4.81 -1.05 -4.64
C MET A 37 -5.99 -1.86 -5.19
N LEU A 38 -6.20 -3.07 -4.68
CA LEU A 38 -7.32 -3.92 -5.06
C LEU A 38 -8.65 -3.24 -4.73
N LEU A 39 -8.79 -2.71 -3.51
CA LEU A 39 -9.98 -1.97 -3.10
C LEU A 39 -10.22 -0.74 -3.99
N HIS A 40 -9.17 0.03 -4.28
CA HIS A 40 -9.26 1.18 -5.19
C HIS A 40 -9.79 0.79 -6.57
N VAL A 41 -9.26 -0.28 -7.17
CA VAL A 41 -9.71 -0.74 -8.49
C VAL A 41 -11.16 -1.21 -8.44
N ILE A 42 -11.55 -1.98 -7.42
CA ILE A 42 -12.92 -2.50 -7.29
C ILE A 42 -13.92 -1.36 -7.13
N VAL A 43 -13.65 -0.39 -6.25
CA VAL A 43 -14.54 0.77 -6.03
C VAL A 43 -14.62 1.61 -7.32
N ARG A 44 -13.48 1.96 -7.92
CA ARG A 44 -13.45 2.77 -9.14
C ARG A 44 -14.20 2.14 -10.30
N GLN A 45 -14.02 0.82 -10.51
CA GLN A 45 -14.72 0.12 -11.59
C GLN A 45 -16.21 -0.02 -11.32
N SER A 46 -16.60 -0.23 -10.06
CA SER A 46 -18.01 -0.33 -9.67
C SER A 46 -18.74 1.00 -9.87
N VAL A 47 -18.12 2.12 -9.49
CA VAL A 47 -18.62 3.48 -9.73
C VAL A 47 -18.73 3.74 -11.24
N LYS A 48 -17.68 3.46 -12.02
CA LYS A 48 -17.68 3.66 -13.48
C LYS A 48 -18.77 2.84 -14.19
N ALA A 49 -19.03 1.63 -13.72
CA ALA A 49 -20.02 0.73 -14.30
C ALA A 49 -21.44 0.92 -13.73
N GLY A 50 -21.66 1.88 -12.82
CA GLY A 50 -22.94 2.07 -12.11
C GLY A 50 -23.38 0.84 -11.31
N SER A 51 -22.45 -0.08 -11.00
CA SER A 51 -22.73 -1.40 -10.43
C SER A 51 -22.61 -1.40 -8.91
N TYR A 52 -23.24 -0.43 -8.25
CA TYR A 52 -23.15 -0.26 -6.80
C TYR A 52 -23.62 -1.49 -6.02
N GLU A 53 -24.66 -2.19 -6.49
CA GLU A 53 -25.15 -3.44 -5.86
C GLU A 53 -24.11 -4.58 -5.82
N LYS A 54 -23.16 -4.61 -6.76
CA LYS A 54 -22.10 -5.63 -6.77
C LYS A 54 -21.01 -5.26 -5.77
N LEU A 55 -20.69 -3.97 -5.65
CA LEU A 55 -19.77 -3.46 -4.65
C LEU A 55 -20.32 -3.71 -3.24
N ASP A 56 -21.58 -3.39 -3.03
CA ASP A 56 -22.27 -3.53 -1.74
C ASP A 56 -22.26 -4.98 -1.24
N ARG A 57 -22.67 -5.93 -2.10
CA ARG A 57 -22.58 -7.37 -1.78
C ARG A 57 -21.16 -7.84 -1.47
N ALA A 58 -20.15 -7.30 -2.13
CA ALA A 58 -18.76 -7.64 -1.84
C ALA A 58 -18.34 -7.11 -0.46
N MET A 59 -18.79 -5.90 -0.09
CA MET A 59 -18.53 -5.31 1.23
C MET A 59 -19.28 -6.03 2.36
N ASP A 60 -20.50 -6.50 2.11
CA ASP A 60 -21.26 -7.35 3.04
C ASP A 60 -20.52 -8.66 3.36
N LEU A 61 -19.93 -9.29 2.34
CA LEU A 61 -19.14 -10.50 2.51
C LEU A 61 -17.89 -10.23 3.35
N VAL A 62 -17.16 -9.16 3.06
CA VAL A 62 -16.00 -8.74 3.87
C VAL A 62 -16.40 -8.49 5.32
N THR A 63 -17.51 -7.80 5.53
CA THR A 63 -18.05 -7.52 6.87
C THR A 63 -18.37 -8.82 7.60
N ARG A 64 -19.03 -9.78 6.94
CA ARG A 64 -19.34 -11.08 7.53
C ARG A 64 -18.08 -11.84 7.95
N GLU A 65 -17.06 -11.89 7.10
CA GLU A 65 -15.80 -12.58 7.39
C GLU A 65 -15.01 -11.91 8.53
N LEU A 66 -15.06 -10.58 8.64
CA LEU A 66 -14.43 -9.87 9.75
C LEU A 66 -15.21 -10.07 11.06
N VAL A 67 -16.54 -10.07 11.02
CA VAL A 67 -17.37 -10.38 12.20
C VAL A 67 -17.10 -11.81 12.68
N ALA A 68 -16.93 -12.77 11.76
CA ALA A 68 -16.56 -14.14 12.12
C ALA A 68 -15.17 -14.24 12.81
N GLN A 69 -14.27 -13.30 12.55
CA GLN A 69 -12.98 -13.17 13.22
C GLN A 69 -13.07 -12.42 14.56
N GLY A 70 -14.25 -11.97 14.98
CA GLY A 70 -14.49 -11.27 16.24
C GLY A 70 -14.43 -9.74 16.13
N PHE A 71 -14.43 -9.17 14.92
CA PHE A 71 -14.54 -7.72 14.75
C PHE A 71 -15.99 -7.23 14.95
N ASP A 72 -16.14 -5.98 15.39
CA ASP A 72 -17.45 -5.35 15.55
C ASP A 72 -18.05 -4.97 14.19
N LYS A 73 -19.25 -5.46 13.92
CA LYS A 73 -19.95 -5.25 12.64
C LYS A 73 -20.08 -3.78 12.28
N ARG A 74 -20.57 -2.94 13.20
CA ARG A 74 -20.85 -1.52 12.92
C ARG A 74 -19.57 -0.75 12.65
N LYS A 75 -18.52 -1.02 13.42
CA LYS A 75 -17.20 -0.41 13.17
C LYS A 75 -16.63 -0.84 11.83
N THR A 76 -16.85 -2.09 11.42
CA THR A 76 -16.44 -2.57 10.10
C THR A 76 -17.19 -1.86 8.98
N GLU A 77 -18.52 -1.78 9.07
CA GLU A 77 -19.37 -1.07 8.09
C GLU A 77 -18.98 0.41 7.96
N GLN A 78 -18.80 1.10 9.09
CA GLN A 78 -18.39 2.51 9.11
C GLN A 78 -17.03 2.72 8.41
N VAL A 79 -16.04 1.86 8.67
CA VAL A 79 -14.73 1.96 8.02
C VAL A 79 -14.83 1.73 6.51
N ILE A 80 -15.70 0.82 6.08
CA ILE A 80 -15.94 0.57 4.66
C ILE A 80 -16.57 1.81 4.00
N GLU A 81 -17.62 2.38 4.60
CA GLU A 81 -18.28 3.61 4.11
C GLU A 81 -17.28 4.76 3.98
N GLU A 82 -16.47 5.02 5.02
CA GLU A 82 -15.42 6.06 4.99
C GLU A 82 -14.41 5.85 3.85
N ILE A 83 -14.10 4.60 3.51
CA ILE A 83 -13.20 4.29 2.39
C ILE A 83 -13.88 4.57 1.04
N ILE A 84 -15.15 4.19 0.88
CA ILE A 84 -15.91 4.43 -0.35
C ILE A 84 -16.10 5.93 -0.57
N GLU A 85 -16.57 6.68 0.43
CA GLU A 85 -16.76 8.13 0.36
C GLU A 85 -15.48 8.85 -0.06
N ARG A 86 -14.35 8.46 0.56
CA ARG A 86 -13.04 9.03 0.21
C ARG A 86 -12.71 8.77 -1.27
N HIS A 87 -13.05 7.61 -1.80
CA HIS A 87 -12.84 7.29 -3.21
C HIS A 87 -13.77 8.08 -4.14
N GLU A 88 -15.03 8.29 -3.78
CA GLU A 88 -15.96 9.14 -4.54
C GLU A 88 -15.48 10.59 -4.63
N GLN A 89 -14.80 11.08 -3.59
CA GLN A 89 -14.17 12.40 -3.56
C GLN A 89 -12.87 12.50 -4.39
N GLY A 90 -12.56 11.49 -5.21
CA GLY A 90 -11.42 11.50 -6.12
C GLY A 90 -10.08 11.15 -5.47
N TRP A 91 -10.09 10.57 -4.26
CA TRP A 91 -8.87 10.17 -3.58
C TRP A 91 -8.16 9.02 -4.32
N GLN A 92 -6.87 9.20 -4.56
CA GLN A 92 -5.98 8.17 -5.07
C GLN A 92 -5.13 7.61 -3.94
N PRO A 93 -4.87 6.28 -3.92
CA PRO A 93 -3.94 5.68 -2.99
C PRO A 93 -2.59 6.41 -3.05
N ARG A 94 -2.16 7.00 -1.93
CA ARG A 94 -0.83 7.63 -1.86
C ARG A 94 0.23 6.61 -2.25
N HIS A 95 1.00 6.92 -3.28
CA HIS A 95 2.24 6.21 -3.55
C HIS A 95 3.15 6.31 -2.33
N ARG A 96 3.93 5.25 -2.05
CA ARG A 96 4.99 5.36 -1.06
C ARG A 96 5.98 6.41 -1.55
N THR A 97 6.01 7.57 -0.87
CA THR A 97 6.80 8.75 -1.24
C THR A 97 8.29 8.41 -1.43
N HIS A 98 8.81 7.40 -0.74
CA HIS A 98 10.20 6.95 -0.89
C HIS A 98 10.46 6.10 -2.15
N ILE A 99 9.48 5.32 -2.63
CA ILE A 99 9.61 4.58 -3.91
C ILE A 99 9.61 5.59 -5.06
N LEU A 100 8.80 6.64 -4.97
CA LEU A 100 8.85 7.75 -5.93
C LEU A 100 10.17 8.52 -5.85
N ARG A 101 10.71 8.76 -4.65
CA ARG A 101 12.02 9.43 -4.48
C ARG A 101 13.19 8.64 -5.08
N GLU A 102 13.19 7.31 -4.95
CA GLU A 102 14.19 6.45 -5.60
C GLU A 102 13.95 6.31 -7.10
N LYS A 103 12.69 6.32 -7.56
CA LYS A 103 12.37 6.38 -8.99
C LYS A 103 12.88 7.69 -9.60
N TRP A 104 12.64 8.83 -8.96
CA TRP A 104 13.10 10.14 -9.43
C TRP A 104 14.62 10.28 -9.38
N ARG A 105 15.30 9.80 -8.33
CA ARG A 105 16.77 9.73 -8.34
C ARG A 105 17.30 8.85 -9.45
N ALA A 106 16.71 7.67 -9.67
CA ALA A 106 17.12 6.79 -10.75
C ALA A 106 16.81 7.36 -12.14
N GLU A 107 15.79 8.21 -12.28
CA GLU A 107 15.47 8.95 -13.50
C GLU A 107 16.41 10.17 -13.70
N GLU A 108 16.82 10.86 -12.63
CA GLU A 108 17.84 11.94 -12.63
C GLU A 108 19.25 11.39 -12.94
N ASP A 109 19.63 10.25 -12.35
CA ASP A 109 20.92 9.58 -12.60
C ASP A 109 20.99 8.91 -13.99
N ALA A 110 19.83 8.61 -14.60
CA ALA A 110 19.71 8.05 -15.95
C ALA A 110 19.44 9.11 -17.02
N ALA A 111 19.21 10.37 -16.63
CA ALA A 111 19.20 11.46 -17.58
C ALA A 111 20.63 11.57 -18.14
N PRO A 112 20.82 11.52 -19.47
CA PRO A 112 22.13 11.77 -20.02
C PRO A 112 22.55 13.15 -19.54
N VAL A 113 23.73 13.21 -18.91
CA VAL A 113 24.45 14.46 -18.78
C VAL A 113 24.61 14.93 -20.21
N GLU A 114 23.87 15.95 -20.62
CA GLU A 114 24.23 16.67 -21.84
C GLU A 114 25.63 17.18 -21.56
N ASP A 115 26.63 16.46 -22.09
CA ASP A 115 27.97 16.97 -22.24
C ASP A 115 27.80 18.28 -22.98
N GLY A 116 27.91 19.38 -22.23
CA GLY A 116 27.89 20.70 -22.81
C GLY A 116 28.96 20.72 -23.89
N ASP A 117 28.54 21.02 -25.12
CA ASP A 117 29.42 21.35 -26.23
C ASP A 117 30.29 22.54 -25.81
N ASP A 118 31.40 22.25 -25.13
CA ASP A 118 32.58 23.11 -25.10
C ASP A 118 33.35 22.83 -26.40
N GLU A 119 32.90 23.44 -27.50
CA GLU A 119 33.73 23.65 -28.69
C GLU A 119 33.79 25.14 -29.06
N VAL A 120 34.94 25.72 -28.64
CA VAL A 120 35.82 26.71 -29.29
C VAL A 120 35.29 28.10 -29.67
#